data_AF-A0A936E954-F1
#
_entry.id   AF-A0A936E954-F1
#
_cell.length_a   1.000
_cell.length_b   1.000
_cell.length_c   1.000
_cell.angle_alpha   90.00
_cell.angle_beta   90.00
_cell.angle_gamma   90.00
#
_symmetry.space_group_name_H-M   'P 1'
#
loop_
_entity.id
_entity.type
_entity.pdbx_description
1 polymer ?
#
loop_
_entity_poly.entity_id
_entity_poly.type
_entity_poly.pdbx_seq_one_letter_code
_entity_poly.pdbx_strand_id
1 'polypeptide(L)'
;MLDLGSTKGDICAAMETLPPQFRAIGGHPMCGKEIAGLEAAEATLFHHKTFILTPTSRTDETMSDLAKALVAAVGARPLLLPAAQHDQMVAAISHLPYLAASVLMRVAAEQAAQDGRLWQVSASGFRDTARLAGSDPAMLRDILLTNREAVLEQLGQYQGQLAAVAELIQRGDETALAAWLQARQTEYAAYRRDKGEH
;
A
#
# COMPACT_ATOMS: atom_id res chain seq x y z
N MET A 1 3.45 -20.78 13.20
CA MET A 1 4.16 -20.09 12.11
C MET A 1 3.51 -18.74 11.87
N LEU A 2 4.33 -17.72 11.64
CA LEU A 2 3.91 -16.37 11.31
C LEU A 2 4.84 -15.84 10.21
N ASP A 3 4.28 -15.30 9.13
CA ASP A 3 5.04 -14.64 8.05
C ASP A 3 5.02 -13.12 8.21
N LEU A 4 5.73 -12.41 7.33
CA LEU A 4 5.81 -10.94 7.30
C LEU A 4 5.54 -10.36 5.90
N GLY A 5 4.96 -11.14 4.97
CA GLY A 5 4.81 -10.74 3.57
C GLY A 5 3.84 -9.58 3.36
N SER A 6 3.97 -8.86 2.24
CA SER A 6 3.12 -7.71 1.94
C SER A 6 1.74 -8.09 1.37
N THR A 7 1.55 -9.33 0.95
CA THR A 7 0.30 -9.90 0.43
C THR A 7 -0.05 -11.16 1.23
N LYS A 8 -1.34 -11.50 1.32
CA LYS A 8 -1.83 -12.51 2.28
C LYS A 8 -2.59 -13.67 1.67
N GLY A 9 -3.25 -13.51 0.53
CA GLY A 9 -4.02 -14.58 -0.12
C GLY A 9 -3.19 -15.85 -0.34
N ASP A 10 -2.12 -15.75 -1.14
CA ASP A 10 -1.30 -16.90 -1.52
C ASP A 10 -0.60 -17.56 -0.32
N ILE A 11 0.01 -16.76 0.56
CA ILE A 11 0.75 -17.31 1.70
C ILE A 11 -0.19 -17.93 2.74
N CYS A 12 -1.36 -17.34 2.99
CA CYS A 12 -2.35 -17.94 3.89
C CYS A 12 -2.89 -19.24 3.31
N ALA A 13 -3.18 -19.30 1.99
CA ALA A 13 -3.57 -20.54 1.32
C ALA A 13 -2.49 -21.62 1.42
N ALA A 14 -1.22 -21.25 1.22
CA ALA A 14 -0.10 -22.17 1.39
C ALA A 14 0.02 -22.67 2.84
N MET A 15 -0.20 -21.79 3.84
CA MET A 15 -0.20 -22.17 5.26
C MET A 15 -1.28 -23.22 5.59
N GLU A 16 -2.40 -23.24 4.87
CA GLU A 16 -3.45 -24.26 5.09
C GLU A 16 -2.98 -25.67 4.74
N THR A 17 -2.02 -25.79 3.83
CA THR A 17 -1.46 -27.08 3.36
C THR A 17 -0.38 -27.66 4.27
N LEU A 18 0.00 -26.94 5.34
CA LEU A 18 1.03 -27.40 6.28
C LEU A 18 0.63 -28.71 6.98
N PRO A 19 1.63 -29.51 7.43
CA PRO A 19 1.36 -30.71 8.22
C PRO A 19 0.50 -30.42 9.46
N PRO A 20 -0.39 -31.34 9.89
CA PRO A 20 -1.41 -31.07 10.92
C PRO A 20 -0.90 -30.55 12.27
N GLN A 21 0.35 -30.84 12.62
CA GLN A 21 0.99 -30.38 13.84
C GLN A 21 1.33 -28.88 13.84
N PHE A 22 1.33 -28.22 12.68
CA PHE A 22 1.61 -26.80 12.58
C PHE A 22 0.35 -25.96 12.77
N ARG A 23 0.50 -24.88 13.54
CA ARG A 23 -0.45 -23.76 13.59
C ARG A 23 0.14 -22.61 12.80
N ALA A 24 -0.72 -21.83 12.15
CA ALA A 24 -0.28 -20.75 11.28
C ALA A 24 -1.22 -19.55 11.34
N ILE A 25 -0.65 -18.37 11.20
CA ILE A 25 -1.35 -17.08 11.06
C ILE A 25 -0.53 -16.22 10.11
N GLY A 26 -1.16 -15.56 9.15
CA GLY A 26 -0.43 -14.62 8.30
C GLY A 26 -0.15 -13.32 9.04
N GLY A 27 0.95 -12.65 8.72
CA GLY A 27 1.38 -11.41 9.33
C GLY A 27 1.85 -10.38 8.31
N HIS A 28 1.50 -9.12 8.51
CA HIS A 28 2.02 -7.99 7.73
C HIS A 28 2.21 -6.78 8.64
N PRO A 29 3.46 -6.48 9.07
CA PRO A 29 3.73 -5.21 9.74
C PRO A 29 3.55 -4.07 8.74
N MET A 30 2.64 -3.13 9.00
CA MET A 30 2.40 -1.95 8.17
C MET A 30 3.47 -0.88 8.43
N CYS A 31 4.71 -1.27 8.21
CA CYS A 31 5.89 -0.44 8.30
C CYS A 31 6.89 -0.89 7.24
N GLY A 32 7.66 0.05 6.72
CA GLY A 32 8.66 -0.25 5.72
C GLY A 32 9.57 0.95 5.54
N LYS A 33 10.81 0.65 5.17
CA LYS A 33 11.75 1.63 4.68
C LYS A 33 12.03 1.31 3.23
N GLU A 34 12.33 2.33 2.44
CA GLU A 34 12.75 2.18 1.05
C GLU A 34 14.12 1.52 0.92
N ILE A 35 14.84 1.35 2.04
CA ILE A 35 16.17 0.76 2.11
C ILE A 35 16.04 -0.63 2.72
N ALA A 36 16.40 -1.64 1.92
CA ALA A 36 16.51 -3.03 2.37
C ALA A 36 17.89 -3.31 2.97
N GLY A 37 17.98 -4.32 3.83
CA GLY A 37 19.23 -4.83 4.39
C GLY A 37 19.28 -4.82 5.92
N LEU A 38 20.13 -5.68 6.50
CA LEU A 38 20.34 -5.78 7.95
C LEU A 38 20.83 -4.46 8.55
N GLU A 39 21.60 -3.69 7.78
CA GLU A 39 22.13 -2.38 8.17
C GLU A 39 21.04 -1.32 8.37
N ALA A 40 19.88 -1.51 7.73
CA ALA A 40 18.71 -0.62 7.87
C ALA A 40 17.76 -1.04 9.00
N ALA A 41 18.06 -2.16 9.69
CA ALA A 41 17.25 -2.68 10.77
C ALA A 41 17.29 -1.75 12.00
N GLU A 42 16.10 -1.42 12.50
CA GLU A 42 15.96 -0.58 13.69
C GLU A 42 15.09 -1.30 14.71
N ALA A 43 15.54 -1.29 15.97
CA ALA A 43 14.80 -1.89 17.08
C ALA A 43 13.38 -1.29 17.24
N THR A 44 13.19 -0.04 16.85
CA THR A 44 11.93 0.69 16.96
C THR A 44 11.08 0.66 15.69
N LEU A 45 11.45 -0.13 14.67
CA LEU A 45 10.78 -0.14 13.36
C LEU A 45 9.26 -0.36 13.46
N PHE A 46 8.84 -1.21 14.38
CA PHE A 46 7.45 -1.61 14.57
C PHE A 46 6.68 -0.74 15.57
N HIS A 47 7.36 0.14 16.31
CA HIS A 47 6.75 0.91 17.40
C HIS A 47 5.58 1.77 16.91
N HIS A 48 4.43 1.58 17.56
CA HIS A 48 3.15 2.23 17.28
C HIS A 48 2.61 2.01 15.86
N LYS A 49 3.20 1.09 15.09
CA LYS A 49 2.74 0.72 13.75
C LYS A 49 1.65 -0.33 13.85
N THR A 50 0.71 -0.29 12.91
CA THR A 50 -0.26 -1.36 12.74
C THR A 50 0.47 -2.62 12.28
N PHE A 51 0.12 -3.76 12.85
CA PHE A 51 0.57 -5.06 12.38
C PHE A 51 -0.66 -5.90 12.11
N ILE A 52 -0.89 -6.22 10.84
CA ILE A 52 -2.05 -6.98 10.44
C ILE A 52 -1.77 -8.47 10.67
N LEU A 53 -2.68 -9.12 11.37
CA LEU A 53 -2.70 -10.57 11.56
C LEU A 53 -3.88 -11.13 10.75
N THR A 54 -3.64 -12.20 10.00
CA THR A 54 -4.64 -12.83 9.12
C THR A 54 -4.86 -14.27 9.56
N PRO A 55 -5.92 -14.53 10.37
CA PRO A 55 -6.28 -15.87 10.77
C PRO A 55 -6.56 -16.78 9.56
N THR A 56 -6.17 -18.04 9.68
CA THR A 56 -6.44 -19.12 8.73
C THR A 56 -7.23 -20.23 9.43
N SER A 57 -7.62 -21.27 8.68
CA SER A 57 -8.14 -22.51 9.29
C SER A 57 -7.17 -23.20 10.26
N ARG A 58 -5.88 -22.83 10.24
CA ARG A 58 -4.83 -23.32 11.14
C ARG A 58 -4.60 -22.42 12.37
N THR A 59 -5.37 -21.35 12.54
CA THR A 59 -5.25 -20.43 13.68
C THR A 59 -6.22 -20.85 14.78
N ASP A 60 -5.70 -21.46 15.84
CA ASP A 60 -6.45 -21.65 17.09
C ASP A 60 -6.26 -20.46 18.05
N GLU A 61 -6.98 -20.47 19.17
CA GLU A 61 -6.92 -19.41 20.19
C GLU A 61 -5.50 -19.22 20.71
N THR A 62 -4.78 -20.31 20.98
CA THR A 62 -3.39 -20.26 21.46
C THR A 62 -2.46 -19.57 20.45
N MET A 63 -2.56 -19.91 19.16
CA MET A 63 -1.78 -19.26 18.11
C MET A 63 -2.14 -17.78 17.95
N SER A 64 -3.44 -17.45 18.02
CA SER A 64 -3.93 -16.08 17.93
C SER A 64 -3.39 -15.21 19.06
N ASP A 65 -3.45 -15.71 20.29
CA ASP A 65 -3.01 -14.97 21.47
C ASP A 65 -1.50 -14.83 21.53
N LEU A 66 -0.75 -15.87 21.14
CA LEU A 66 0.70 -15.79 20.98
C LEU A 66 1.10 -14.73 19.95
N ALA A 67 0.41 -14.69 18.80
CA ALA A 67 0.70 -13.72 17.75
C ALA A 67 0.42 -12.28 18.21
N LYS A 68 -0.72 -12.04 18.88
CA LYS A 68 -1.04 -10.72 19.45
C LYS A 68 -0.01 -10.30 20.50
N ALA A 69 0.40 -11.22 21.38
CA ALA A 69 1.40 -10.95 22.40
C ALA A 69 2.77 -10.62 21.78
N LEU A 70 3.18 -11.34 20.73
CA LEU A 70 4.40 -11.06 19.99
C LEU A 70 4.36 -9.67 19.34
N VAL A 71 3.26 -9.33 18.67
CA VAL A 71 3.06 -8.01 18.05
C VAL A 71 3.12 -6.89 19.09
N ALA A 72 2.47 -7.07 20.25
CA ALA A 72 2.51 -6.10 21.33
C ALA A 72 3.92 -5.98 21.94
N ALA A 73 4.66 -7.07 22.06
CA ALA A 73 6.02 -7.09 22.59
C ALA A 73 7.02 -6.30 21.73
N VAL A 74 6.80 -6.23 20.40
CA VAL A 74 7.59 -5.38 19.49
C VAL A 74 7.03 -3.95 19.38
N GLY A 75 6.10 -3.57 20.26
CA GLY A 75 5.53 -2.22 20.32
C GLY A 75 4.52 -1.88 19.22
N ALA A 76 4.11 -2.86 18.41
CA ALA A 76 3.11 -2.68 17.36
C ALA A 76 1.68 -2.89 17.87
N ARG A 77 0.70 -2.51 17.05
CA ARG A 77 -0.74 -2.64 17.33
C ARG A 77 -1.35 -3.73 16.45
N PRO A 78 -1.78 -4.87 17.01
CA PRO A 78 -2.36 -5.94 16.21
C PRO A 78 -3.71 -5.51 15.64
N LEU A 79 -3.95 -5.81 14.36
CA LEU A 79 -5.24 -5.68 13.70
C LEU A 79 -5.57 -7.01 13.00
N LEU A 80 -6.69 -7.64 13.35
CA LEU A 80 -7.09 -8.89 12.71
C LEU A 80 -7.93 -8.60 11.47
N LEU A 81 -7.55 -9.17 10.32
CA LEU A 81 -8.30 -9.08 9.06
C LEU A 81 -8.32 -10.45 8.37
N PRO A 82 -9.38 -10.79 7.61
CA PRO A 82 -9.31 -11.86 6.62
C PRO A 82 -8.27 -11.54 5.53
N ALA A 83 -7.61 -12.56 4.98
CA ALA A 83 -6.58 -12.39 3.94
C ALA A 83 -7.09 -11.61 2.72
N ALA A 84 -8.28 -11.92 2.22
CA ALA A 84 -8.88 -11.22 1.08
C ALA A 84 -9.16 -9.74 1.38
N GLN A 85 -9.62 -9.41 2.59
CA GLN A 85 -9.88 -8.03 2.98
C GLN A 85 -8.58 -7.24 3.15
N HIS A 86 -7.55 -7.86 3.73
CA HIS A 86 -6.20 -7.29 3.79
C HIS A 86 -5.72 -6.92 2.38
N ASP A 87 -5.74 -7.88 1.45
CA ASP A 87 -5.21 -7.72 0.10
C ASP A 87 -5.95 -6.63 -0.69
N GLN A 88 -7.28 -6.54 -0.54
CA GLN A 88 -8.07 -5.45 -1.11
C GLN A 88 -7.68 -4.09 -0.54
N MET A 89 -7.53 -3.98 0.77
CA MET A 89 -7.13 -2.73 1.42
C MET A 89 -5.73 -2.28 0.98
N VAL A 90 -4.73 -3.16 1.04
CA VAL A 90 -3.34 -2.80 0.67
C VAL A 90 -3.18 -2.54 -0.83
N ALA A 91 -4.02 -3.15 -1.69
CA ALA A 91 -4.05 -2.79 -3.10
C ALA A 91 -4.38 -1.31 -3.30
N ALA A 92 -5.37 -0.78 -2.56
CA ALA A 92 -5.79 0.61 -2.67
C ALA A 92 -4.78 1.59 -2.07
N ILE A 93 -4.28 1.31 -0.85
CA ILE A 93 -3.48 2.27 -0.09
C ILE A 93 -1.96 2.08 -0.21
N SER A 94 -1.50 1.04 -0.89
CA SER A 94 -0.06 0.76 -1.06
C SER A 94 0.30 0.39 -2.50
N HIS A 95 -0.31 -0.64 -3.09
CA HIS A 95 0.13 -1.14 -4.40
C HIS A 95 -0.21 -0.17 -5.54
N LEU A 96 -1.43 0.35 -5.56
CA LEU A 96 -1.86 1.35 -6.53
C LEU A 96 -0.98 2.62 -6.47
N PRO A 97 -0.65 3.20 -5.30
CA PRO A 97 0.31 4.31 -5.20
C PRO A 97 1.65 4.07 -5.89
N TYR A 98 2.26 2.87 -5.76
CA TYR A 98 3.51 2.56 -6.47
C TYR A 98 3.34 2.56 -7.99
N LEU A 99 2.24 1.99 -8.49
CA LEU A 99 1.92 2.00 -9.92
C LEU A 99 1.64 3.41 -10.44
N ALA A 100 0.86 4.20 -9.70
CA ALA A 100 0.55 5.57 -10.06
C ALA A 100 1.82 6.43 -10.16
N ALA A 101 2.73 6.30 -9.19
CA ALA A 101 4.03 6.97 -9.23
C ALA A 101 4.89 6.50 -10.42
N SER A 102 4.89 5.20 -10.72
CA SER A 102 5.64 4.62 -11.84
C SER A 102 5.13 5.15 -13.19
N VAL A 103 3.81 5.22 -13.37
CA VAL A 103 3.18 5.77 -14.57
C VAL A 103 3.44 7.28 -14.67
N LEU A 104 3.31 8.02 -13.58
CA LEU A 104 3.65 9.45 -13.52
C LEU A 104 5.10 9.70 -13.95
N MET A 105 6.05 8.91 -13.43
CA MET A 105 7.46 9.01 -13.77
C MET A 105 7.70 8.68 -15.25
N ARG A 106 7.02 7.67 -15.79
CA ARG A 106 7.08 7.31 -17.21
C ARG A 106 6.63 8.46 -18.11
N VAL A 107 5.48 9.08 -17.81
CA VAL A 107 4.96 10.23 -18.56
C VAL A 107 5.95 11.41 -18.52
N ALA A 108 6.49 11.73 -17.34
CA ALA A 108 7.48 12.80 -17.20
C ALA A 108 8.77 12.51 -17.99
N ALA A 109 9.25 11.25 -17.97
CA ALA A 109 10.45 10.84 -18.70
C ALA A 109 10.27 10.94 -20.22
N GLU A 110 9.10 10.61 -20.75
CA GLU A 110 8.78 10.78 -22.18
C GLU A 110 8.82 12.25 -22.60
N GLN A 111 8.29 13.15 -21.77
CA GLN A 111 8.35 14.60 -22.02
C GLN A 111 9.77 15.15 -21.87
N ALA A 112 10.53 14.69 -20.88
CA ALA A 112 11.92 15.10 -20.68
C ALA A 112 12.86 14.65 -21.80
N ALA A 113 12.54 13.53 -22.47
CA ALA A 113 13.27 13.08 -23.65
C ALA A 113 13.08 14.04 -24.84
N GLN A 114 11.98 14.81 -24.87
CA GLN A 114 11.72 15.84 -25.87
C GLN A 114 12.35 17.18 -25.47
N ASP A 115 12.25 17.56 -24.18
CA ASP A 115 12.89 18.76 -23.63
C ASP A 115 13.42 18.50 -22.21
N GLY A 116 14.75 18.41 -22.09
CA GLY A 116 15.44 18.14 -20.83
C GLY A 116 15.26 19.23 -19.76
N ARG A 117 14.75 20.41 -20.12
CA ARG A 117 14.41 21.47 -19.14
C ARG A 117 13.24 21.08 -18.25
N LEU A 118 12.47 20.03 -18.58
CA LEU A 118 11.43 19.49 -17.72
C LEU A 118 11.94 19.23 -16.30
N TRP A 119 13.16 18.69 -16.16
CA TRP A 119 13.74 18.43 -14.85
C TRP A 119 14.08 19.70 -14.08
N GLN A 120 14.45 20.78 -14.79
CA GLN A 120 14.78 22.07 -14.17
C GLN A 120 13.54 22.77 -13.60
N VAL A 121 12.36 22.50 -14.16
CA VAL A 121 11.07 23.04 -13.67
C VAL A 121 10.35 22.08 -12.71
N SER A 122 10.93 20.91 -12.44
CA SER A 122 10.39 19.99 -11.45
C SER A 122 10.63 20.52 -10.03
N ALA A 123 9.64 20.34 -9.14
CA ALA A 123 9.67 20.83 -7.77
C ALA A 123 9.37 19.72 -6.76
N SER A 124 9.33 20.06 -5.47
CA SER A 124 9.10 19.12 -4.38
C SER A 124 7.84 18.27 -4.57
N GLY A 125 6.73 18.85 -5.05
CA GLY A 125 5.49 18.10 -5.27
C GLY A 125 5.64 16.92 -6.25
N PHE A 126 6.35 17.13 -7.37
CA PHE A 126 6.65 16.04 -8.31
C PHE A 126 7.60 15.03 -7.67
N ARG A 127 8.70 15.49 -7.06
CA ARG A 127 9.69 14.62 -6.44
C ARG A 127 9.06 13.71 -5.38
N ASP A 128 8.23 14.28 -4.51
CA ASP A 128 7.64 13.55 -3.39
C ASP A 128 6.61 12.52 -3.87
N THR A 129 5.86 12.83 -4.92
CA THR A 129 4.90 11.91 -5.56
C THR A 129 5.62 10.80 -6.35
N ALA A 130 6.61 11.16 -7.16
CA ALA A 130 7.34 10.24 -8.02
C ALA A 130 8.36 9.37 -7.26
N ARG A 131 8.72 9.73 -6.01
CA ARG A 131 9.69 8.99 -5.18
C ARG A 131 9.39 7.49 -5.13
N LEU A 132 8.12 7.10 -5.05
CA LEU A 132 7.71 5.70 -4.98
C LEU A 132 8.08 4.90 -6.26
N ALA A 133 8.28 5.55 -7.40
CA ALA A 133 8.77 4.90 -8.62
C ALA A 133 10.21 4.38 -8.50
N GLY A 134 10.96 4.86 -7.51
CA GLY A 134 12.33 4.39 -7.20
C GLY A 134 12.38 3.15 -6.30
N SER A 135 11.24 2.51 -6.01
CA SER A 135 11.17 1.32 -5.16
C SER A 135 11.72 0.07 -5.85
N ASP A 136 12.10 -0.94 -5.06
CA ASP A 136 12.64 -2.21 -5.56
C ASP A 136 11.71 -2.88 -6.60
N PRO A 137 12.14 -3.01 -7.87
CA PRO A 137 11.33 -3.61 -8.93
C PRO A 137 11.00 -5.10 -8.69
N ALA A 138 11.88 -5.86 -8.04
CA ALA A 138 11.63 -7.28 -7.75
C ALA A 138 10.53 -7.42 -6.70
N MET A 139 10.61 -6.64 -5.62
CA MET A 139 9.56 -6.59 -4.59
C MET A 139 8.21 -6.18 -5.20
N LEU A 140 8.19 -5.10 -5.99
CA LEU A 140 6.95 -4.63 -6.62
C LEU A 140 6.36 -5.68 -7.57
N ARG A 141 7.18 -6.30 -8.42
CA ARG A 141 6.71 -7.38 -9.30
C ARG A 141 6.01 -8.49 -8.49
N ASP A 142 6.63 -8.95 -7.41
CA ASP A 142 6.09 -10.05 -6.61
C ASP A 142 4.79 -9.64 -5.89
N ILE A 143 4.71 -8.42 -5.37
CA ILE A 143 3.47 -7.85 -4.80
C ILE A 143 2.34 -7.80 -5.84
N LEU A 144 2.65 -7.30 -7.04
CA LEU A 144 1.67 -7.15 -8.11
C LEU A 144 1.15 -8.49 -8.62
N LEU A 145 2.01 -9.52 -8.66
CA LEU A 145 1.62 -10.85 -9.12
C LEU A 145 0.82 -11.62 -8.06
N THR A 146 1.23 -11.53 -6.78
CA THR A 146 0.55 -12.23 -5.67
C THR A 146 -0.72 -11.53 -5.18
N ASN A 147 -0.98 -10.29 -5.62
CA ASN A 147 -2.24 -9.58 -5.36
C ASN A 147 -2.89 -9.02 -6.64
N ARG A 148 -2.74 -9.74 -7.75
CA ARG A 148 -3.12 -9.29 -9.10
C ARG A 148 -4.57 -8.82 -9.21
N GLU A 149 -5.51 -9.58 -8.65
CA GLU A 149 -6.94 -9.30 -8.82
C GLU A 149 -7.36 -7.99 -8.14
N ALA A 150 -7.00 -7.80 -6.86
CA ALA A 150 -7.28 -6.55 -6.16
C ALA A 150 -6.55 -5.36 -6.81
N VAL A 151 -5.31 -5.55 -7.27
CA VAL A 151 -4.56 -4.50 -7.97
C VAL A 151 -5.26 -4.06 -9.26
N LEU A 152 -5.77 -5.01 -10.07
CA LEU A 152 -6.48 -4.70 -11.30
C LEU A 152 -7.80 -3.96 -11.02
N GLU A 153 -8.51 -4.35 -9.95
CA GLU A 153 -9.72 -3.64 -9.52
C GLU A 153 -9.40 -2.17 -9.17
N GLN A 154 -8.37 -1.94 -8.35
CA GLN A 154 -7.96 -0.60 -7.94
C GLN A 154 -7.43 0.24 -9.11
N LEU A 155 -6.72 -0.37 -10.06
CA LEU A 155 -6.32 0.28 -11.30
C LEU A 155 -7.52 0.73 -12.12
N GLY A 156 -8.55 -0.11 -12.26
CA GLY A 156 -9.78 0.24 -12.97
C GLY A 156 -10.50 1.42 -12.33
N GLN A 157 -10.61 1.42 -10.99
CA GLN A 157 -11.19 2.55 -10.25
C GLN A 157 -10.38 3.84 -10.46
N TYR A 158 -9.05 3.75 -10.39
CA TYR A 158 -8.16 4.88 -10.61
C TYR A 158 -8.28 5.46 -12.03
N GLN A 159 -8.30 4.61 -13.05
CA GLN A 159 -8.53 5.01 -14.44
C GLN A 159 -9.86 5.72 -14.61
N GLY A 160 -10.93 5.22 -13.98
CA GLY A 160 -12.24 5.86 -13.99
C GLY A 160 -12.21 7.27 -13.37
N GLN A 161 -11.52 7.45 -12.25
CA GLN A 161 -11.36 8.77 -11.62
C GLN A 161 -10.54 9.74 -12.48
N LEU A 162 -9.47 9.26 -13.12
CA LEU A 162 -8.68 10.07 -14.05
C LEU A 162 -9.50 10.51 -15.27
N ALA A 163 -10.31 9.61 -15.83
CA ALA A 163 -11.20 9.93 -16.94
C ALA A 163 -12.24 10.98 -16.55
N ALA A 164 -12.86 10.84 -15.37
CA ALA A 164 -13.85 11.79 -14.87
C ALA A 164 -13.28 13.20 -14.70
N VAL A 165 -12.11 13.35 -14.07
CA VAL A 165 -11.50 14.68 -13.91
C VAL A 165 -11.01 15.27 -15.24
N ALA A 166 -10.54 14.44 -16.16
CA ALA A 166 -10.15 14.88 -17.51
C ALA A 166 -11.36 15.44 -18.28
N GLU A 167 -12.54 14.83 -18.16
CA GLU A 167 -13.78 15.30 -18.78
C GLU A 167 -14.20 16.67 -18.25
N LEU A 168 -14.09 16.90 -16.92
CA LEU A 168 -14.37 18.21 -16.31
C LEU A 168 -13.45 19.30 -16.87
N ILE A 169 -12.15 19.00 -16.99
CA ILE A 169 -11.15 19.91 -17.56
C ILE A 169 -11.45 20.18 -19.03
N GLN A 170 -11.73 19.13 -19.82
CA GLN A 170 -12.00 19.26 -21.26
C GLN A 170 -13.22 20.13 -21.55
N ARG A 171 -14.24 20.07 -20.69
CA ARG A 171 -15.45 20.89 -20.80
C ARG A 171 -15.26 22.33 -20.29
N GLY A 172 -14.19 22.62 -19.57
CA GLY A 172 -14.02 23.89 -18.87
C GLY A 172 -15.09 24.10 -17.80
N ASP A 173 -15.60 23.02 -17.18
CA ASP A 173 -16.63 23.12 -16.14
C ASP A 173 -16.00 23.52 -14.79
N GLU A 174 -15.74 24.83 -14.65
CA GLU A 174 -15.07 25.41 -13.48
C GLU A 174 -15.80 25.07 -12.17
N THR A 175 -17.13 25.08 -12.18
CA THR A 175 -17.92 24.84 -10.96
C THR A 175 -17.82 23.38 -10.52
N ALA A 176 -18.00 22.44 -11.45
CA ALA A 176 -17.88 21.01 -11.14
C ALA A 176 -16.44 20.63 -10.77
N LEU A 177 -15.44 21.20 -11.45
CA LEU A 177 -14.04 20.95 -11.14
C LEU A 177 -13.67 21.48 -9.74
N ALA A 178 -14.10 22.69 -9.39
CA ALA A 178 -13.87 23.25 -8.06
C ALA A 178 -14.53 22.40 -6.95
N ALA A 179 -15.76 21.95 -7.17
CA ALA A 179 -16.46 21.06 -6.25
C ALA A 179 -15.72 19.71 -6.10
N TRP A 180 -15.25 19.14 -7.21
CA TRP A 180 -14.49 17.89 -7.19
C TRP A 180 -13.18 18.04 -6.38
N LEU A 181 -12.44 19.12 -6.57
CA LEU A 181 -11.19 19.40 -5.82
C LEU A 181 -11.46 19.64 -4.32
N GLN A 182 -12.52 20.38 -3.98
CA GLN A 182 -12.89 20.65 -2.59
C GLN A 182 -13.28 19.36 -1.85
N ALA A 183 -13.94 18.42 -2.54
CA ALA A 183 -14.26 17.11 -1.98
C ALA A 183 -12.97 16.32 -1.64
N ARG A 184 -11.98 16.27 -2.54
CA ARG A 184 -10.69 15.60 -2.27
C ARG A 184 -9.94 16.24 -1.10
N GLN A 185 -9.95 17.57 -0.99
CA GLN A 185 -9.36 18.28 0.15
C GLN A 185 -10.03 17.88 1.47
N THR A 186 -11.35 17.72 1.46
CA THR A 186 -12.14 17.33 2.63
C THR A 186 -11.86 15.89 3.05
N GLU A 187 -11.78 14.97 2.09
CA GLU A 187 -11.40 13.56 2.30
C GLU A 187 -9.99 13.45 2.87
N TYR A 188 -9.03 14.21 2.34
CA TYR A 188 -7.67 14.23 2.87
C TYR A 188 -7.61 14.77 4.31
N ALA A 189 -8.36 15.84 4.61
CA ALA A 189 -8.44 16.36 5.97
C ALA A 189 -9.07 15.34 6.95
N ALA A 190 -10.07 14.59 6.50
CA ALA A 190 -10.65 13.50 7.29
C ALA A 190 -9.64 12.38 7.55
N TYR A 191 -8.93 11.93 6.51
CA TYR A 191 -7.87 10.95 6.64
C TYR A 191 -6.79 11.36 7.65
N ARG A 192 -6.30 12.62 7.59
CA ARG A 192 -5.29 13.11 8.55
C ARG A 192 -5.80 13.11 9.98
N ARG A 193 -7.06 13.51 10.21
CA ARG A 193 -7.70 13.42 11.53
C ARG A 193 -7.74 11.98 12.05
N ASP A 194 -8.11 11.02 11.21
CA ASP A 194 -8.14 9.60 11.58
C ASP A 194 -6.74 9.04 11.89
N LYS A 195 -5.69 9.62 11.28
CA LYS A 195 -4.29 9.32 11.60
C LYS A 195 -3.74 10.05 12.82
N GLY A 196 -4.50 10.97 13.41
CA GLY A 196 -4.02 11.84 14.50
C GLY A 196 -2.94 12.83 14.04
N GLU A 197 -2.90 13.13 12.74
CA GLU A 197 -1.99 14.11 12.15
C GLU A 197 -2.70 15.46 12.08
N HIS A 198 -2.12 16.49 12.72
CA HIS A 198 -2.59 17.88 12.65
C HIS A 198 -1.84 18.64 11.55
#